data_AF-A0A2L2XD80-F1
#
_entry.id   AF-A0A2L2XD80-F1
#
_cell.length_a   1.000
_cell.length_b   1.000
_cell.length_c   1.000
_cell.angle_alpha   90.00
_cell.angle_beta   90.00
_cell.angle_gamma   90.00
#
_symmetry.space_group_name_H-M   'P 1'
#
loop_
_entity.id
_entity.type
_entity.pdbx_description
1 polymer ?
#
loop_
_entity_poly.entity_id
_entity_poly.type
_entity_poly.pdbx_seq_one_letter_code
_entity_poly.pdbx_strand_id
1 'polypeptide(L)' 'MNEKQLTGFGVAVKMALLEKKISQKDFCQAHSIPENRMSEILYGVRPGKRYRDKIAKLLGIEQEIIAS' A
#
# COMPACT_ATOMS: atom_id res chain seq x y z
N MET A 1 -3.90 -11.85 19.71
CA MET A 1 -3.97 -10.97 18.52
C MET A 1 -3.23 -11.69 17.40
N ASN A 2 -3.89 -12.04 16.29
CA ASN A 2 -3.14 -12.47 15.11
C ASN A 2 -2.41 -11.25 14.56
N GLU A 3 -1.09 -11.25 14.64
CA GLU A 3 -0.25 -10.25 13.96
C GLU A 3 -0.52 -10.39 12.47
N LYS A 4 -1.36 -9.51 11.92
CA LYS A 4 -1.59 -9.48 10.47
C LYS A 4 -0.25 -9.16 9.83
N GLN A 5 0.29 -10.10 9.07
CA GLN A 5 1.53 -9.90 8.34
C GLN A 5 1.24 -9.07 7.08
N LEU A 6 2.16 -8.16 6.76
CA LEU A 6 2.10 -7.42 5.51
C LEU A 6 2.28 -8.40 4.34
N THR A 7 1.55 -8.18 3.26
CA THR A 7 1.82 -8.81 1.97
C THR A 7 3.14 -8.29 1.40
N GLY A 8 3.71 -8.97 0.39
CA GLY A 8 4.89 -8.45 -0.34
C GLY A 8 4.65 -7.04 -0.88
N PHE A 9 3.45 -6.78 -1.41
CA PHE A 9 3.03 -5.43 -1.79
C PHE A 9 2.98 -4.47 -0.59
N GLY A 10 2.43 -4.92 0.54
CA GLY A 10 2.37 -4.16 1.79
C GLY A 10 3.74 -3.70 2.28
N VAL A 11 4.75 -4.57 2.21
CA VAL A 11 6.14 -4.26 2.55
C VAL A 11 6.71 -3.21 1.58
N ALA A 12 6.57 -3.43 0.26
CA ALA A 12 7.05 -2.49 -0.75
C ALA A 12 6.46 -1.09 -0.58
N VAL A 13 5.16 -1.01 -0.26
CA VAL A 13 4.48 0.27 0.04
C VAL A 13 5.08 0.94 1.27
N LYS A 14 5.30 0.22 2.37
CA LYS A 14 5.89 0.79 3.58
C LYS A 14 7.31 1.31 3.32
N MET A 15 8.12 0.57 2.56
CA MET A 15 9.46 1.01 2.16
C MET A 15 9.40 2.30 1.33
N ALA A 16 8.54 2.36 0.31
CA ALA A 16 8.40 3.55 -0.53
C ALA A 16 7.92 4.79 0.25
N LEU A 17 7.02 4.62 1.24
CA LEU A 17 6.59 5.71 2.12
C LEU A 17 7.76 6.24 2.97
N LEU A 18 8.59 5.34 3.52
CA LEU A 18 9.78 5.68 4.29
C LEU A 18 10.82 6.43 3.45
N GLU A 19 11.12 5.94 2.25
CA GLU A 19 12.03 6.59 1.31
C GLU A 19 11.58 8.01 0.95
N LYS A 20 10.26 8.20 0.79
CA LYS A 20 9.66 9.51 0.50
C LYS A 20 9.42 10.38 1.74
N LYS A 21 9.74 9.87 2.94
CA LYS A 21 9.53 10.56 4.24
C LYS A 21 8.09 11.06 4.42
N ILE A 22 7.11 10.30 3.96
CA ILE A 22 5.68 10.63 4.08
C ILE A 22 4.98 9.58 4.94
N SER A 23 4.09 10.02 5.83
CA SER A 23 3.29 9.08 6.62
C SER A 23 2.20 8.42 5.75
N GLN A 24 1.73 7.23 6.15
CA GLN A 24 0.61 6.58 5.46
C GLN A 24 -0.65 7.46 5.48
N LYS A 25 -0.89 8.17 6.59
CA LYS A 25 -2.03 9.09 6.76
C LYS A 25 -1.95 10.23 5.76
N ASP A 26 -0.80 10.90 5.69
CA ASP A 26 -0.60 12.04 4.78
C ASP A 26 -0.70 11.61 3.32
N PHE A 27 -0.12 10.45 2.98
CA PHE A 27 -0.24 9.85 1.65
C PHE A 27 -1.71 9.56 1.30
N CYS A 28 -2.46 8.97 2.22
CA CYS A 28 -3.88 8.67 2.05
C CYS A 28 -4.71 9.94 1.83
N GLN A 29 -4.48 10.97 2.65
CA GLN A 29 -5.14 12.27 2.54
C GLN A 29 -4.83 12.97 1.22
N ALA A 30 -3.54 13.04 0.84
CA ALA A 30 -3.08 13.71 -0.38
C ALA A 30 -3.65 13.09 -1.67
N HIS A 31 -3.98 11.79 -1.65
CA HIS A 31 -4.46 11.07 -2.83
C HIS A 31 -5.91 10.61 -2.73
N SER A 32 -6.66 11.07 -1.72
CA SER A 32 -8.05 10.68 -1.47
C SER A 32 -8.22 9.16 -1.42
N ILE A 33 -7.34 8.49 -0.69
CA ILE A 33 -7.39 7.05 -0.42
C ILE A 33 -7.88 6.87 1.02
N PRO A 34 -8.97 6.13 1.27
CA PRO A 34 -9.38 5.83 2.64
C PRO A 34 -8.29 5.01 3.37
N GLU A 35 -7.89 5.43 4.57
CA GLU A 35 -6.82 4.75 5.34
C GLU A 35 -7.16 3.30 5.68
N ASN A 36 -8.44 3.00 5.91
CA ASN A 36 -8.93 1.63 6.11
C ASN A 36 -8.72 0.78 4.85
N ARG A 37 -9.02 1.34 3.67
CA ARG A 37 -8.81 0.68 2.38
C ARG A 37 -7.33 0.42 2.13
N MET A 38 -6.48 1.41 2.41
CA MET A 38 -5.02 1.24 2.33
C MET A 38 -4.60 0.04 3.18
N SER A 39 -4.99 0.02 4.45
CA SER A 39 -4.62 -1.05 5.39
C SER A 39 -5.13 -2.43 4.95
N GLU A 40 -6.39 -2.53 4.50
CA GLU A 40 -6.94 -3.78 3.98
C GLU A 40 -6.14 -4.34 2.78
N ILE A 41 -5.60 -3.47 1.93
CA ILE A 41 -4.75 -3.86 0.79
C ILE A 41 -3.39 -4.33 1.29
N LEU A 42 -2.73 -3.59 2.18
CA LEU A 42 -1.39 -3.94 2.66
C LEU A 42 -1.37 -5.30 3.36
N TYR A 43 -2.44 -5.63 4.10
CA TYR A 43 -2.60 -6.88 4.83
C TYR A 43 -3.37 -7.97 4.06
N GLY A 44 -3.64 -7.78 2.77
CA GLY A 44 -4.28 -8.81 1.92
C GLY A 44 -5.74 -9.13 2.27
N VAL A 45 -6.41 -8.30 3.07
CA VAL A 45 -7.83 -8.46 3.44
C VAL A 45 -8.74 -8.20 2.23
N ARG A 46 -8.32 -7.32 1.31
CA ARG A 46 -9.00 -7.09 0.03
C ARG A 46 -8.01 -6.93 -1.12
N PRO A 47 -8.26 -7.57 -2.28
CA PRO A 47 -7.38 -7.47 -3.44
C PRO A 47 -7.40 -6.08 -4.10
N GLY A 48 -8.51 -5.34 -3.96
CA GLY A 48 -8.60 -3.91 -4.23
C GLY A 48 -7.91 -3.42 -5.51
N LYS A 49 -8.06 -4.10 -6.65
CA LYS A 49 -7.27 -3.91 -7.88
C LYS A 49 -7.06 -2.43 -8.26
N ARG A 50 -8.13 -1.65 -8.33
CA ARG A 50 -8.07 -0.20 -8.64
C ARG A 50 -7.20 0.60 -7.67
N TYR A 51 -7.31 0.35 -6.37
CA TYR A 51 -6.53 1.08 -5.37
C TYR A 51 -5.09 0.57 -5.31
N ARG A 52 -4.88 -0.75 -5.44
CA ARG A 52 -3.54 -1.35 -5.52
C ARG A 52 -2.74 -0.75 -6.68
N ASP A 53 -3.32 -0.72 -7.87
CA ASP A 53 -2.70 -0.15 -9.07
C ASP A 53 -2.43 1.36 -8.90
N LYS A 54 -3.38 2.09 -8.32
CA LYS A 54 -3.22 3.52 -8.01
C LYS A 54 -2.08 3.76 -7.03
N ILE A 55 -2.01 3.01 -5.94
CA ILE A 55 -0.95 3.11 -4.91
C ILE A 55 0.40 2.79 -5.54
N ALA A 56 0.51 1.69 -6.28
CA ALA A 56 1.74 1.28 -6.96
C ALA A 56 2.23 2.39 -7.90
N LYS A 57 1.35 2.95 -8.73
CA LYS A 57 1.68 4.05 -9.64
C LYS A 57 2.14 5.31 -8.90
N LEU A 58 1.46 5.70 -7.82
CA LEU A 58 1.81 6.90 -7.06
C LEU A 58 3.13 6.77 -6.29
N LEU A 59 3.44 5.56 -5.82
CA LEU A 59 4.67 5.28 -5.09
C LEU A 59 5.84 4.87 -5.98
N GLY A 60 5.59 4.57 -7.27
CA GLY A 60 6.61 4.11 -8.22
C GLY A 60 7.02 2.65 -7.99
N ILE A 61 6.11 1.81 -7.49
CA ILE A 61 6.37 0.39 -7.25
C ILE A 61 6.16 -0.37 -8.55
N GLU A 62 7.22 -1.01 -9.04
CA GLU A 62 7.19 -1.80 -10.28
C GLU A 62 6.31 -3.05 -10.13
N GLN A 63 5.58 -3.38 -11.20
CA GLN A 63 4.58 -4.45 -11.18
C GLN A 63 5.16 -5.86 -11.04
N GLU A 64 6.47 -6.07 -11.25
CA GLU A 64 7.10 -7.38 -11.05
C GLU A 64 6.97 -7.89 -9.61
N ILE A 65 6.91 -6.99 -8.62
CA ILE A 65 6.76 -7.33 -7.19
C ILE A 65 5.31 -7.77 -6.84
N ILE A 66 4.35 -7.55 -7.74
CA ILE A 66 2.91 -7.71 -7.48
C ILE A 66 2.42 -9.14 -7.81
N ALA A 67 3.21 -9.91 -8.57
CA ALA A 67 2.84 -11.21 -9.16
C ALA A 67 3.10 -12.46 -8.29
N SER A 68 3.59 -12.31 -7.06
CA SER A 68 3.84 -13.40 -6.11
C SER A 68 2.83 -13.44 -4.96
#